data_AF-A0A505HAY7-F1
#
_entry.id   AF-A0A505HAY7-F1
#
_cell.length_a   1.000
_cell.length_b   1.000
_cell.length_c   1.000
_cell.angle_alpha   90.00
_cell.angle_beta   90.00
_cell.angle_gamma   90.00
#
_symmetry.space_group_name_H-M   'P 1'
#
loop_
_entity.id
_entity.type
_entity.pdbx_description
1 polymer ?
#
loop_
_entity_poly.entity_id
_entity_poly.type
_entity_poly.pdbx_seq_one_letter_code
_entity_poly.pdbx_strand_id
1 'polypeptide(L)'
;MDVFPDFEGMSGIGDLMEVAGALLMAALIIAVLMVLISAIIWAIAASTGNYNLATKGRIGVLVSLGGAVLTGAATAWLNWLIDLGEQL
;
A
#
# COMPACT_ATOMS: atom_id res chain seq x y z
N MET A 1 15.58 -33.11 -30.03
CA MET A 1 14.33 -32.36 -29.83
C MET A 1 14.65 -31.38 -28.70
N ASP A 2 15.13 -30.20 -29.06
CA ASP A 2 15.43 -29.14 -28.09
C ASP A 2 14.10 -28.56 -27.60
N VAL A 3 13.71 -28.94 -26.38
CA VAL A 3 12.57 -28.33 -25.70
C VAL A 3 13.10 -27.06 -25.05
N PHE A 4 12.98 -25.95 -25.76
CA PHE A 4 13.19 -24.63 -25.16
C PHE A 4 11.90 -24.23 -24.42
N PRO A 5 12.01 -23.64 -23.22
CA PRO A 5 10.86 -23.07 -22.53
C PRO A 5 10.24 -21.98 -23.41
N ASP A 6 8.95 -22.13 -23.70
CA ASP A 6 8.17 -21.14 -24.41
C ASP A 6 7.85 -19.97 -23.46
N PHE A 7 8.53 -18.85 -23.69
CA PHE A 7 8.37 -17.61 -22.95
C PHE A 7 7.33 -16.67 -23.58
N GLU A 8 6.64 -17.10 -24.63
CA GLU A 8 5.60 -16.30 -25.31
C GLU A 8 4.42 -16.01 -24.36
N GLY A 9 4.15 -16.91 -23.40
CA GLY A 9 3.23 -16.69 -22.28
C GLY A 9 3.70 -15.67 -21.22
N MET A 10 4.98 -15.28 -21.21
CA MET A 10 5.53 -14.22 -20.34
C MET A 10 5.46 -12.82 -20.97
N SER A 11 5.01 -12.67 -22.22
CA SER A 11 4.95 -11.36 -22.88
C SER A 11 4.03 -10.35 -22.17
N GLY A 12 3.06 -10.81 -21.38
CA GLY A 12 2.16 -9.96 -20.58
C GLY A 12 2.70 -9.51 -19.21
N ILE A 13 3.92 -9.92 -18.81
CA ILE A 13 4.48 -9.53 -17.51
C ILE A 13 4.70 -8.01 -17.41
N GLY A 14 5.05 -7.36 -18.53
CA GLY A 14 5.21 -5.90 -18.57
C GLY A 14 3.92 -5.16 -18.21
N ASP A 15 2.81 -5.56 -18.84
CA ASP A 15 1.48 -4.98 -18.57
C ASP A 15 1.04 -5.24 -17.12
N LEU A 16 1.30 -6.44 -16.59
CA LEU A 16 1.01 -6.77 -15.19
C LEU A 16 1.83 -5.90 -14.21
N MET A 17 3.11 -5.65 -14.50
CA MET A 17 3.95 -4.77 -13.70
C MET A 17 3.46 -3.32 -13.74
N GLU A 18 3.02 -2.83 -14.90
CA GLU A 18 2.48 -1.48 -15.05
C GLU A 18 1.18 -1.32 -14.25
N VAL A 19 0.25 -2.28 -14.35
CA VAL A 19 -0.99 -2.27 -13.57
C VAL A 19 -0.71 -2.41 -12.07
N ALA A 20 0.24 -3.26 -11.66
CA ALA A 20 0.61 -3.41 -10.26
C ALA A 20 1.22 -2.13 -9.68
N GLY A 21 2.09 -1.45 -10.44
CA GLY A 21 2.64 -0.15 -10.07
C GLY A 21 1.55 0.92 -9.93
N ALA A 22 0.61 0.98 -10.87
CA ALA A 22 -0.53 1.88 -10.81
C ALA A 22 -1.43 1.62 -9.58
N LEU A 23 -1.70 0.35 -9.28
CA LEU A 23 -2.50 -0.05 -8.10
C LEU A 23 -1.82 0.35 -6.79
N LEU A 24 -0.49 0.23 -6.71
CA LEU A 24 0.28 0.65 -5.54
C LEU A 24 0.18 2.16 -5.30
N MET A 25 0.33 2.95 -6.37
CA MET A 25 0.16 4.41 -6.35
C MET A 25 -1.24 4.79 -5.86
N ALA A 26 -2.27 4.16 -6.42
CA ALA A 26 -3.65 4.39 -6.03
C ALA A 26 -3.89 4.02 -4.54
N ALA A 27 -3.37 2.89 -4.08
CA ALA A 27 -3.48 2.46 -2.69
C ALA A 27 -2.83 3.46 -1.72
N LEU A 28 -1.63 3.97 -2.03
CA LEU A 28 -0.96 4.99 -1.23
C LEU A 28 -1.75 6.30 -1.19
N ILE A 29 -2.26 6.75 -2.33
CA ILE A 29 -3.09 7.96 -2.40
C ILE A 29 -4.34 7.81 -1.51
N ILE A 30 -5.05 6.69 -1.61
CA ILE A 30 -6.24 6.41 -0.80
C ILE A 30 -5.87 6.36 0.69
N ALA A 31 -4.75 5.72 1.04
CA ALA A 31 -4.29 5.66 2.43
C ALA A 31 -4.04 7.07 2.99
N VAL A 32 -3.36 7.94 2.25
CA VAL A 32 -3.10 9.33 2.67
C VAL A 32 -4.40 10.13 2.80
N LEU A 33 -5.33 10.00 1.85
CA LEU A 33 -6.65 10.65 1.92
C LEU A 33 -7.42 10.20 3.18
N MET A 34 -7.38 8.91 3.50
CA MET A 34 -8.04 8.37 4.71
C MET A 34 -7.37 8.85 6.00
N VAL A 35 -6.04 8.97 6.04
CA VAL A 35 -5.32 9.58 7.17
C VAL A 35 -5.80 11.02 7.38
N LEU A 36 -5.88 11.81 6.32
CA LEU A 36 -6.33 13.21 6.40
C LEU A 36 -7.75 13.34 6.94
N ILE A 37 -8.69 12.57 6.39
CA ILE A 37 -10.10 12.59 6.84
C ILE A 37 -10.18 12.22 8.33
N SER A 38 -9.48 11.15 8.74
CA SER A 38 -9.52 10.70 10.11
C SER A 38 -8.85 11.69 11.08
N ALA A 39 -7.78 12.36 10.66
CA ALA A 39 -7.11 13.39 11.44
C ALA A 39 -8.00 14.63 11.65
N ILE A 40 -8.74 15.04 10.62
CA ILE A 40 -9.69 16.16 10.71
C ILE A 40 -10.82 15.82 11.69
N ILE A 41 -11.43 14.64 11.55
CA ILE A 41 -12.51 14.19 12.45
C ILE A 41 -12.00 14.13 13.90
N TRP A 42 -10.79 13.63 14.10
CA TRP A 42 -10.18 13.58 15.42
C TRP A 42 -9.96 14.98 16.01
N ALA A 43 -9.38 15.91 15.24
CA ALA A 43 -9.09 17.28 15.69
C ALA A 43 -10.38 18.03 16.07
N ILE A 44 -11.42 17.95 15.24
CA ILE A 44 -12.71 18.58 15.53
C ILE A 44 -13.32 17.95 16.78
N ALA A 45 -13.45 16.63 16.84
CA ALA A 45 -14.08 15.95 17.98
C ALA A 45 -13.34 16.15 19.31
N ALA A 46 -12.00 16.24 19.27
CA ALA A 46 -11.18 16.57 20.43
C ALA A 46 -11.44 17.99 20.93
N SER A 47 -11.64 18.96 20.02
CA SER A 47 -11.96 20.35 20.37
C SER A 47 -13.37 20.52 20.93
N THR A 48 -14.34 19.70 20.49
CA THR A 48 -15.75 19.78 20.92
C THR A 48 -16.08 18.95 22.17
N GLY A 49 -15.11 18.24 22.76
CA GLY A 49 -15.34 17.36 23.92
C GLY A 49 -16.14 16.08 23.60
N ASN A 50 -16.31 15.72 22.33
CA ASN A 50 -17.05 14.53 21.92
C ASN A 50 -16.12 13.30 21.89
N TYR A 51 -16.00 12.63 23.03
CA TYR A 51 -15.13 11.46 23.24
C TYR A 51 -15.39 10.30 22.28
N ASN A 52 -16.64 10.11 21.84
CA ASN A 52 -17.01 8.98 20.99
C ASN A 52 -16.48 9.18 19.56
N LEU A 53 -16.57 10.41 19.03
CA LEU A 53 -16.00 10.77 17.74
C LEU A 53 -14.47 10.90 17.80
N ALA A 54 -13.91 11.40 18.90
CA ALA A 54 -12.46 11.54 19.07
C ALA A 54 -11.77 10.16 19.10
N THR A 55 -12.37 9.16 19.74
CA THR A 55 -11.84 7.79 19.76
C THR A 55 -11.89 7.15 18.38
N LYS A 56 -13.01 7.29 17.65
CA LYS A 56 -13.15 6.78 16.28
C LYS A 56 -12.15 7.44 15.32
N GLY A 57 -11.92 8.75 15.45
CA GLY A 57 -10.91 9.48 14.67
C GLY A 57 -9.48 8.99 14.92
N ARG A 58 -9.12 8.62 16.16
CA ARG A 58 -7.81 8.01 16.44
C ARG A 58 -7.65 6.65 15.79
N ILE A 59 -8.65 5.78 15.91
CA ILE A 59 -8.61 4.44 15.32
C ILE A 59 -8.50 4.53 13.79
N GLY A 60 -9.24 5.42 13.15
CA GLY A 60 -9.13 5.62 11.70
C GLY A 60 -7.75 6.09 11.24
N VAL A 61 -7.07 6.95 12.01
CA VAL A 61 -5.68 7.37 11.71
C VAL A 61 -4.73 6.17 11.84
N LEU A 62 -4.87 5.36 12.89
CA LEU A 62 -4.02 4.19 13.11
C LEU A 62 -4.20 3.13 12.02
N VAL A 63 -5.44 2.85 11.60
CA VAL A 63 -5.74 1.86 10.54
C VAL A 63 -5.21 2.33 9.18
N SER A 64 -5.42 3.60 8.84
CA SER A 64 -4.94 4.16 7.56
C SER A 64 -3.40 4.26 7.52
N LEU A 65 -2.77 4.62 8.64
CA LEU A 65 -1.31 4.59 8.78
C LEU A 65 -0.77 3.16 8.65
N GLY A 66 -1.43 2.19 9.31
CA GLY A 66 -1.08 0.77 9.19
C GLY A 66 -1.17 0.28 7.74
N GLY A 67 -2.23 0.63 7.02
CA GLY A 67 -2.37 0.30 5.59
C GLY A 67 -1.29 0.91 4.71
N ALA A 68 -0.93 2.18 4.96
CA ALA A 68 0.14 2.86 4.23
C ALA A 68 1.51 2.18 4.45
N VAL A 69 1.84 1.89 5.71
CA VAL A 69 3.10 1.21 6.07
C VAL A 69 3.13 -0.20 5.50
N LEU A 70 2.04 -0.97 5.58
CA LEU A 70 1.99 -2.32 5.01
C LEU A 70 2.19 -2.31 3.50
N THR A 71 1.55 -1.38 2.78
CA THR A 71 1.67 -1.27 1.33
C THR A 71 3.09 -0.89 0.90
N GLY A 72 3.72 0.05 1.60
CA GLY A 72 5.12 0.43 1.33
C GLY A 72 6.16 -0.61 1.78
N ALA A 73 5.93 -1.29 2.91
CA ALA A 73 6.83 -2.33 3.41
C ALA A 73 6.80 -3.58 2.51
N ALA A 74 5.64 -3.92 1.94
CA ALA A 74 5.51 -5.03 1.01
C ALA A 74 6.41 -4.86 -0.22
N THR A 75 6.45 -3.67 -0.84
CA THR A 75 7.31 -3.42 -2.00
C THR A 75 8.79 -3.40 -1.65
N ALA A 76 9.15 -2.78 -0.52
CA ALA A 76 10.53 -2.78 -0.04
C ALA A 76 11.03 -4.21 0.23
N TRP A 77 10.18 -5.07 0.81
CA TRP A 77 10.53 -6.45 1.07
C TRP A 77 10.69 -7.28 -0.21
N LEU A 78 9.77 -7.12 -1.17
CA LEU A 78 9.87 -7.81 -2.46
C LEU A 78 11.16 -7.43 -3.20
N ASN A 79 11.52 -6.15 -3.23
CA ASN A 79 12.77 -5.70 -3.85
C ASN A 79 13.99 -6.32 -3.16
N TRP A 80 14.00 -6.37 -1.82
CA TRP A 80 15.08 -7.02 -1.08
C TRP A 80 15.21 -8.52 -1.38
N LEU A 81 14.08 -9.24 -1.52
CA LEU A 81 14.09 -10.66 -1.89
C LEU A 81 14.66 -10.89 -3.30
N ILE A 82 14.35 -10.00 -4.24
CA ILE A 82 14.89 -10.04 -5.61
C ILE A 82 16.40 -9.79 -5.58
N ASP A 83 16.85 -8.74 -4.88
CA ASP A 83 18.28 -8.42 -4.73
C ASP A 83 19.08 -9.57 -4.09
N LEU A 84 18.49 -10.29 -3.13
CA LEU A 84 19.11 -11.49 -2.54
C LEU A 84 19.19 -12.65 -3.53
N GLY A 85 18.18 -12.83 -4.37
CA GLY A 85 18.15 -13.87 -5.40
C GLY A 85 19.19 -13.63 -6.49
N GLU A 86 19.48 -12.38 -6.86
CA GLU A 86 20.55 -12.05 -7.81
C GLU A 86 21.96 -12.28 -7.24
N GLN A 87 22.13 -12.28 -5.92
CA GLN A 87 23.43 -12.48 -5.26
C GLN A 87 23.80 -13.96 -5.06
N LEU A 88 22.84 -14.88 -5.23
CA LEU A 88 23.01 -16.32 -5.04
C LEU A 88 23.18 -17.07 -6.37
#